data_AF-A0A0M3JCH4-F1
#
_entry.id   AF-A0A0M3JCH4-F1
#
_cell.length_a   1.000
_cell.length_b   1.000
_cell.length_c   1.000
_cell.angle_alpha   90.00
_cell.angle_beta   90.00
_cell.angle_gamma   90.00
#
_symmetry.space_group_name_H-M   'P 1'
#
loop_
_entity.id
_entity.type
_entity.pdbx_description
1 polymer ?
#
loop_
_entity_poly.entity_id
_entity_poly.type
_entity_poly.pdbx_seq_one_letter_code
_entity_poly.pdbx_strand_id
1 'polypeptide(L)'
;MPLDIFHEREIITEILLSQGAMVVIRVMRLARVARIFKLARYSTGLRAFGETMRKSAAELSMLGMFLLTGILLFSTAIYFFERDEHNSQFYSIPAACWWCVITMTTVGYGDLVPMTAGECASLCLRNEQIRGT
;
A
#
# COMPACT_ATOMS: atom_id res chain seq x y z
N MET A 1 53.28 10.67 5.15
CA MET A 1 52.39 9.50 5.02
C MET A 1 51.23 9.83 4.08
N PRO A 2 51.41 9.70 2.75
CA PRO A 2 50.34 9.82 1.75
C PRO A 2 49.85 8.47 1.19
N LEU A 3 50.42 7.35 1.65
CA LEU A 3 50.09 5.99 1.16
C LEU A 3 48.77 5.44 1.73
N ASP A 4 48.32 5.93 2.90
CA ASP A 4 47.13 5.40 3.58
C ASP A 4 45.82 5.92 2.94
N ILE A 5 45.80 7.18 2.47
CA ILE A 5 44.66 7.80 1.78
C ILE A 5 44.37 7.10 0.43
N PHE A 6 45.40 6.64 -0.28
CA PHE A 6 45.24 6.02 -1.60
C PHE A 6 44.66 4.61 -1.48
N HIS A 7 45.08 3.87 -0.46
CA HIS A 7 44.57 2.53 -0.16
C HIS A 7 43.11 2.57 0.31
N GLU A 8 42.75 3.55 1.14
CA GLU A 8 41.37 3.72 1.62
C GLU A 8 40.40 4.09 0.48
N ARG A 9 40.87 4.86 -0.52
CA ARG A 9 40.09 5.18 -1.73
C ARG A 9 39.89 3.95 -2.63
N GLU A 10 40.90 3.11 -2.83
CA GLU A 10 40.73 1.84 -3.55
C GLU A 10 39.76 0.90 -2.84
N ILE A 11 39.85 0.79 -1.51
CA ILE A 11 38.93 -0.03 -0.69
C ILE A 11 37.49 0.49 -0.80
N ILE A 12 37.25 1.81 -0.71
CA ILE A 12 35.90 2.38 -0.86
C ILE A 12 35.35 2.12 -2.28
N THR A 13 36.21 2.17 -3.30
CA THR A 13 35.79 1.93 -4.69
C THR A 13 35.43 0.46 -4.91
N GLU A 14 36.22 -0.48 -4.39
CA GLU A 14 35.95 -1.93 -4.37
C GLU A 14 34.68 -2.28 -3.57
N ILE A 15 34.46 -1.64 -2.41
CA ILE A 15 33.25 -1.84 -1.59
C ILE A 15 32.00 -1.28 -2.29
N LEU A 16 32.09 -0.11 -2.94
CA LEU A 16 30.97 0.47 -3.69
C LEU A 16 30.65 -0.36 -4.94
N LEU A 17 31.68 -0.87 -5.64
CA LEU A 17 31.54 -1.85 -6.73
C LEU A 17 30.89 -3.15 -6.22
N SER A 18 31.29 -3.63 -5.04
CA SER A 18 30.74 -4.82 -4.38
C SER A 18 29.28 -4.64 -3.94
N GLN A 19 28.91 -3.46 -3.41
CA GLN A 19 27.53 -3.11 -3.07
C GLN A 19 26.62 -3.13 -4.31
N GLY A 20 27.10 -2.56 -5.42
CA GLY A 20 26.42 -2.63 -6.72
C GLY A 20 26.32 -4.07 -7.24
N ALA A 21 27.40 -4.85 -7.14
CA ALA A 21 27.43 -6.24 -7.57
C ALA A 21 26.43 -7.12 -6.81
N MET A 22 26.24 -6.91 -5.50
CA MET A 22 25.22 -7.64 -4.72
C MET A 22 23.79 -7.32 -5.18
N VAL A 23 23.49 -6.05 -5.49
CA VAL A 23 22.18 -5.65 -6.04
C VAL A 23 21.97 -6.28 -7.42
N VAL A 24 22.98 -6.26 -8.28
CA VAL A 24 22.93 -6.89 -9.62
C VAL A 24 22.72 -8.40 -9.51
N ILE A 25 23.38 -9.09 -8.57
CA ILE A 25 23.18 -10.52 -8.32
C ILE A 25 21.76 -10.79 -7.80
N ARG A 26 21.22 -9.97 -6.88
CA ARG A 26 19.83 -10.09 -6.38
C ARG A 26 18.81 -9.90 -7.50
N VAL A 27 19.01 -8.88 -8.34
CA VAL A 27 18.17 -8.60 -9.51
C VAL A 27 18.28 -9.73 -10.54
N MET A 28 19.47 -10.26 -10.81
CA MET A 28 19.65 -11.43 -11.70
C MET A 28 18.99 -12.70 -11.15
N ARG A 29 18.96 -12.90 -9.82
CA ARG A 29 18.18 -13.99 -9.19
C ARG A 29 16.68 -13.79 -9.41
N LEU A 30 16.16 -12.58 -9.20
CA LEU A 30 14.76 -12.23 -9.47
C LEU A 30 14.41 -12.29 -10.96
N ALA A 31 15.35 -12.00 -11.85
CA ALA A 31 15.16 -12.12 -13.31
C ALA A 31 14.90 -13.57 -13.74
N ARG A 32 15.25 -14.58 -12.93
CA ARG A 32 14.81 -15.96 -13.18
C ARG A 32 13.30 -16.13 -12.98
N VAL A 33 12.67 -15.39 -12.06
CA VAL A 33 11.20 -15.33 -11.93
C VAL A 33 10.57 -14.68 -13.17
N ALA A 34 11.26 -13.78 -13.86
CA ALA A 34 10.79 -13.24 -15.14
C ALA A 34 10.68 -14.31 -16.25
N ARG A 35 11.39 -15.45 -16.15
CA ARG A 35 11.16 -16.60 -17.03
C ARG A 35 9.79 -17.23 -16.83
N ILE A 36 9.24 -17.20 -15.60
CA ILE A 36 7.87 -17.67 -15.29
C ILE A 36 6.85 -16.80 -16.02
N PHE A 37 7.03 -15.47 -16.04
CA PHE A 37 6.20 -14.58 -16.88
C PHE A 37 6.31 -14.90 -18.38
N LYS A 38 7.46 -15.39 -18.86
CA LYS A 38 7.64 -15.83 -20.25
C LYS A 38 6.90 -17.14 -20.56
N LEU A 39 6.87 -18.09 -19.61
CA LEU A 39 6.02 -19.30 -19.65
C LEU A 39 4.53 -18.95 -19.62
N ALA A 40 4.17 -17.96 -18.81
CA ALA A 40 2.82 -17.44 -18.70
C ALA A 40 2.28 -16.95 -20.06
N ARG A 41 3.12 -16.35 -20.92
CA ARG A 41 2.75 -15.93 -22.29
C ARG A 41 2.55 -17.10 -23.27
N TYR A 42 3.15 -18.26 -23.00
CA TYR A 42 3.00 -19.49 -23.78
C TYR A 42 1.75 -20.29 -23.36
N SER A 43 1.26 -20.06 -22.15
CA SER A 43 -0.01 -20.64 -21.68
C SER A 43 -1.19 -19.93 -22.34
N THR A 44 -1.97 -20.68 -23.11
CA THR A 44 -3.26 -20.25 -23.67
C THR A 44 -4.19 -19.73 -22.57
N GLY A 45 -4.08 -20.26 -21.35
CA GLY A 45 -4.88 -19.82 -20.20
C GLY A 45 -4.64 -18.37 -19.78
N LEU A 46 -3.38 -17.90 -19.75
CA LEU A 46 -3.10 -16.50 -19.39
C LEU A 46 -3.43 -15.53 -20.53
N ARG A 47 -3.30 -15.98 -21.79
CA ARG A 47 -3.77 -15.21 -22.96
C ARG A 47 -5.29 -15.07 -22.94
N ALA A 48 -6.03 -16.14 -22.66
CA ALA A 48 -7.48 -16.10 -22.52
C ALA A 48 -7.92 -15.18 -21.37
N PHE A 49 -7.26 -15.28 -20.21
CA PHE A 49 -7.49 -14.37 -19.08
C PHE A 49 -7.18 -12.91 -19.43
N GLY A 50 -6.07 -12.65 -20.12
CA GLY A 50 -5.68 -11.31 -20.55
C GLY A 50 -6.64 -10.70 -21.57
N GLU A 51 -7.15 -11.48 -22.52
CA GLU A 51 -8.16 -11.04 -23.48
C GLU A 51 -9.49 -10.72 -22.80
N THR A 52 -9.94 -11.55 -21.85
CA THR A 52 -11.13 -11.27 -21.05
C THR A 52 -10.95 -10.01 -20.20
N MET A 53 -9.81 -9.89 -19.51
CA MET A 53 -9.44 -8.68 -18.75
C MET A 53 -9.42 -7.45 -19.64
N ARG A 54 -8.92 -7.54 -20.87
CA ARG A 54 -8.86 -6.41 -21.81
C ARG A 54 -10.23 -5.98 -22.30
N LYS A 55 -11.14 -6.94 -22.54
CA LYS A 55 -12.54 -6.66 -22.89
C LYS A 55 -13.28 -5.97 -21.75
N SER A 56 -13.08 -6.42 -20.51
CA SER A 56 -13.71 -5.84 -19.31
C SER A 56 -12.89 -4.71 -18.67
N ALA A 57 -11.75 -4.32 -19.24
CA ALA A 57 -10.85 -3.32 -18.66
C ALA A 57 -11.51 -1.94 -18.56
N ALA A 58 -12.36 -1.59 -19.53
CA ALA A 58 -13.11 -0.34 -19.50
C ALA A 58 -14.05 -0.29 -18.28
N GLU A 59 -14.81 -1.36 -18.05
CA GLU A 59 -15.71 -1.46 -16.88
C GLU A 59 -14.93 -1.51 -15.56
N LEU A 60 -13.83 -2.27 -15.52
CA LEU A 60 -12.96 -2.34 -14.35
C LEU A 60 -12.32 -0.98 -14.03
N SER A 61 -11.95 -0.21 -15.06
CA SER A 61 -11.39 1.13 -14.87
C SER A 61 -12.41 2.13 -14.32
N MET A 62 -13.67 2.05 -14.75
CA MET A 62 -14.76 2.86 -14.19
C MET A 62 -14.99 2.53 -12.72
N LEU A 63 -15.05 1.23 -12.38
CA LEU A 63 -15.15 0.78 -10.98
C LEU A 63 -13.93 1.24 -10.15
N GLY A 64 -12.73 1.12 -10.71
CA GLY A 64 -11.50 1.56 -10.05
C GLY A 64 -11.49 3.06 -9.75
N MET A 65 -11.96 3.90 -10.67
CA MET A 65 -12.09 5.35 -10.44
C MET A 65 -13.09 5.67 -9.33
N PHE A 66 -14.21 4.95 -9.26
CA PHE A 66 -15.19 5.10 -8.17
C PHE A 66 -14.58 4.71 -6.81
N LEU A 67 -13.89 3.57 -6.76
CA LEU A 67 -13.20 3.11 -5.54
C LEU A 67 -12.10 4.09 -5.10
N LEU A 68 -11.28 4.59 -6.02
CA LEU A 68 -10.23 5.57 -5.71
C LEU A 68 -10.82 6.87 -5.16
N THR A 69 -11.89 7.38 -5.77
CA THR A 69 -12.58 8.57 -5.30
C THR A 69 -13.18 8.33 -3.91
N GLY A 70 -13.80 7.16 -3.69
CA GLY A 70 -14.30 6.75 -2.39
C GLY A 70 -13.19 6.69 -1.33
N ILE A 71 -12.06 6.06 -1.64
CA ILE A 71 -10.89 5.96 -0.75
C ILE A 71 -10.39 7.35 -0.36
N LEU A 72 -10.24 8.28 -1.32
CA LEU A 72 -9.78 9.64 -1.02
C LEU A 72 -10.78 10.43 -0.17
N LEU A 73 -12.08 10.31 -0.47
CA LEU A 73 -13.14 10.95 0.30
C LEU A 73 -13.18 10.42 1.74
N PHE A 74 -13.26 9.12 1.92
CA PHE A 74 -13.31 8.49 3.24
C PHE A 74 -12.02 8.70 4.02
N SER A 75 -10.86 8.69 3.36
CA SER A 75 -9.57 8.97 3.98
C SER A 75 -9.48 10.40 4.51
N THR A 76 -10.04 11.37 3.80
CA THR A 76 -10.05 12.77 4.25
C THR A 76 -11.06 12.96 5.38
N ALA A 77 -12.23 12.32 5.28
CA ALA A 77 -13.25 12.36 6.33
C ALA A 77 -12.73 11.77 7.64
N ILE A 78 -12.15 10.57 7.61
CA ILE A 78 -11.64 9.89 8.82
C ILE A 78 -10.49 10.68 9.46
N TYR A 79 -9.61 11.27 8.65
CA TYR A 79 -8.54 12.13 9.14
C TYR A 79 -9.10 13.36 9.86
N PHE A 80 -10.16 13.99 9.33
CA PHE A 80 -10.81 15.12 9.98
C PHE A 80 -11.54 14.75 11.28
N PHE A 81 -12.12 13.56 11.35
CA PHE A 81 -12.77 13.09 12.57
C PHE A 81 -11.78 12.71 13.67
N GLU A 82 -10.63 12.13 13.30
CA GLU A 82 -9.66 11.62 14.26
C GLU A 82 -8.53 12.62 14.60
N ARG A 83 -8.39 13.73 13.88
CA ARG A 83 -7.31 14.72 14.13
C ARG A 83 -7.36 15.36 15.52
N ASP A 84 -8.53 15.37 16.14
CA ASP A 84 -8.78 16.02 17.43
C ASP A 84 -8.58 15.05 18.61
N GLU A 85 -8.33 13.76 18.34
CA GLU A 85 -8.16 12.70 19.33
C GLU A 85 -6.67 12.45 19.68
N HIS A 86 -6.33 12.40 20.97
CA HIS A 86 -4.94 12.30 21.42
C HIS A 86 -4.29 10.92 21.16
N ASN A 87 -5.10 9.87 20.92
CA ASN A 87 -4.64 8.50 20.63
C ASN A 87 -4.81 8.10 19.14
N SER A 88 -4.94 9.08 18.25
CA SER A 88 -5.13 8.85 16.82
C SER A 88 -3.93 8.11 16.20
N GLN A 89 -4.19 6.97 15.57
CA GLN A 89 -3.20 6.24 14.77
C GLN A 89 -3.07 6.82 13.34
N PHE A 90 -3.86 7.84 13.00
CA PHE A 90 -3.93 8.47 11.69
C PHE A 90 -3.05 9.71 11.62
N TYR A 91 -1.73 9.52 11.65
CA TYR A 91 -0.74 10.61 11.64
C TYR A 91 -0.73 11.46 10.36
N SER A 92 -1.22 10.94 9.24
CA SER A 92 -1.23 11.65 7.96
C SER A 92 -2.29 11.09 7.00
N ILE A 93 -2.71 11.90 6.02
CA ILE A 93 -3.66 11.51 4.97
C ILE A 93 -3.23 10.20 4.25
N PRO A 94 -1.94 9.97 3.91
CA PRO A 94 -1.52 8.69 3.31
C PRO A 94 -1.73 7.47 4.22
N ALA A 95 -1.65 7.62 5.55
CA ALA A 95 -1.91 6.54 6.49
C ALA A 95 -3.41 6.20 6.53
N ALA A 96 -4.28 7.22 6.48
CA ALA A 96 -5.72 7.03 6.34
C ALA A 96 -6.10 6.38 5.00
N CYS A 97 -5.40 6.72 3.91
CA CYS A 97 -5.59 6.07 2.62
C CYS A 97 -5.30 4.57 2.68
N TRP A 98 -4.23 4.15 3.35
CA TRP A 98 -3.91 2.73 3.53
C TRP A 98 -5.05 1.98 4.23
N TRP A 99 -5.57 2.55 5.32
CA TRP A 99 -6.72 1.99 6.02
C TRP A 99 -8.01 1.93 5.16
N CYS A 100 -8.30 3.00 4.41
CA CYS A 100 -9.46 3.04 3.52
C CYS A 100 -9.36 2.01 2.40
N VAL A 101 -8.15 1.77 1.85
CA VAL A 101 -7.90 0.73 0.85
C VAL A 101 -8.26 -0.64 1.42
N ILE A 102 -7.67 -1.04 2.55
CA ILE A 102 -7.88 -2.38 3.13
C ILE A 102 -9.34 -2.61 3.57
N THR A 103 -10.05 -1.54 3.96
CA THR A 103 -11.46 -1.58 4.35
C THR A 103 -12.39 -1.71 3.15
N MET A 104 -12.18 -0.90 2.09
CA MET A 104 -12.96 -0.98 0.85
C MET A 104 -12.72 -2.29 0.09
N THR A 105 -11.51 -2.87 0.19
CA THR A 105 -11.20 -4.20 -0.35
C THR A 105 -11.57 -5.34 0.60
N THR A 106 -12.25 -5.04 1.72
CA THR A 106 -12.72 -6.01 2.73
C THR A 106 -11.63 -6.95 3.28
N VAL A 107 -10.36 -6.52 3.25
CA VAL A 107 -9.23 -7.29 3.79
C VAL A 107 -9.21 -7.19 5.31
N GLY A 108 -9.35 -5.96 5.84
CA GLY A 108 -9.55 -5.71 7.25
C GLY A 108 -8.46 -6.29 8.18
N TYR A 109 -7.19 -5.96 7.93
CA TYR A 109 -6.09 -6.41 8.79
C TYR A 109 -6.25 -6.01 10.27
N GLY A 110 -6.87 -4.85 10.53
CA GLY A 110 -7.10 -4.33 11.88
C GLY A 110 -5.86 -3.69 12.51
N ASP A 111 -4.85 -3.36 11.72
CA ASP A 111 -3.63 -2.63 12.11
C ASP A 111 -3.92 -1.17 12.46
N LEU A 112 -4.84 -0.56 11.73
CA LEU A 112 -5.34 0.79 11.96
C LEU A 112 -6.86 0.70 12.09
N VAL A 113 -7.43 1.36 13.08
CA VAL A 113 -8.89 1.43 13.28
C VAL A 113 -9.21 2.82 13.85
N PRO A 114 -10.21 3.54 13.30
CA PRO A 114 -10.65 4.80 13.86
C PRO A 114 -11.27 4.57 15.24
N MET A 115 -10.70 5.22 16.26
CA MET A 115 -11.20 5.16 17.63
C MET A 115 -12.49 5.98 17.75
N THR A 116 -12.55 7.11 17.05
CA THR A 116 -13.69 8.04 17.09
C THR A 116 -14.98 7.42 16.52
N ALA A 117 -14.88 6.47 15.58
CA ALA A 117 -16.06 5.80 15.02
C ALA A 117 -16.79 4.91 16.05
N GLY A 118 -16.05 4.28 16.96
CA GLY A 118 -16.61 3.51 18.08
C GLY A 118 -17.20 4.41 19.16
N GLU A 119 -16.58 5.56 19.42
CA GLU A 119 -17.07 6.54 20.39
C GLU A 119 -18.31 7.29 19.90
N CYS A 120 -18.37 7.72 18.63
CA CYS A 120 -19.57 8.35 18.08
C CYS A 120 -20.77 7.38 18.04
N ALA A 121 -20.56 6.11 17.69
CA ALA A 121 -21.63 5.10 17.73
C ALA A 121 -22.13 4.85 19.17
N SER A 122 -21.21 4.77 20.14
CA SER A 122 -21.58 4.58 21.55
C SER A 122 -22.17 5.83 22.21
N LEU A 123 -21.78 7.03 21.79
CA LEU A 123 -22.39 8.30 22.22
C LEU A 123 -23.79 8.50 21.62
N CYS A 124 -24.02 8.13 20.36
CA CYS A 124 -25.36 8.13 19.77
C CYS A 124 -26.30 7.17 20.52
N LEU A 125 -25.86 5.95 20.83
CA LEU A 125 -26.64 5.00 21.65
C LEU A 125 -26.90 5.52 23.07
N ARG A 126 -25.94 6.23 23.67
CA ARG A 126 -26.10 6.83 25.00
C ARG A 126 -27.06 8.02 24.99
N ASN A 127 -27.09 8.84 23.94
CA ASN A 127 -27.99 10.00 23.83
C ASN A 127 -29.44 9.57 23.56
N GLU A 128 -29.65 8.51 22.77
CA GLU A 128 -30.97 7.92 22.52
C GLU A 128 -31.61 7.35 23.80
N GLN A 129 -30.82 6.71 24.69
CA GLN A 129 -31.32 6.20 25.97
C GLN A 129 -31.77 7.31 26.94
N ILE A 130 -31.16 8.50 26.88
CA ILE A 130 -31.52 9.64 27.75
C ILE A 130 -32.75 10.39 27.22
N ARG A 131 -33.04 10.35 25.91
CA ARG A 131 -34.26 10.95 25.32
C ARG A 131 -35.50 10.06 25.41
N GLY A 132 -35.35 8.77 25.73
CA GLY A 132 -36.44 7.80 25.85
C GLY A 132 -37.03 7.63 27.26
N THR A 133 -36.60 8.44 28.25
CA THR A 133 -37.12 8.45 29.63
C THR A 133 -37.62 9.85 29.97
#